data_AF-V9H5C1-F1
#
_entry.id   AF-V9H5C1-F1
#
_cell.length_a   1.000
_cell.length_b   1.000
_cell.length_c   1.000
_cell.angle_alpha   90.00
_cell.angle_beta   90.00
_cell.angle_gamma   90.00
#
_symmetry.space_group_name_H-M   'P 1'
#
loop_
_entity.id
_entity.type
_entity.pdbx_description
1 polymer ?
#
loop_
_entity_poly.entity_id
_entity_poly.type
_entity_poly.pdbx_seq_one_letter_code
_entity_poly.pdbx_strand_id
1 'polypeptide(L)'
;MDLNIILYGLIGLVLLYLLIKFLKWPLKVLINGVIGIVLLYLTNIVGSYFGFSIGINAITALIAGFLGVPGVIFLVIFQMFL
;
A
#
# COMPACT_ATOMS: atom_id res chain seq x y z
N MET A 1 12.97 -13.86 -42.95
CA MET A 1 13.03 -13.80 -41.48
C MET A 1 12.13 -14.91 -40.98
N ASP A 2 12.67 -15.88 -40.25
CA ASP A 2 11.91 -17.07 -39.86
C ASP A 2 10.81 -16.69 -38.87
N LEU A 3 9.60 -17.19 -39.11
CA LEU A 3 8.40 -16.86 -38.33
C LEU A 3 8.57 -17.23 -36.85
N ASN A 4 9.41 -18.23 -36.57
CA ASN A 4 9.82 -18.65 -35.22
C ASN A 4 10.59 -17.55 -34.47
N ILE A 5 11.48 -16.82 -35.14
CA ILE A 5 12.25 -15.73 -34.52
C ILE A 5 11.33 -14.59 -34.10
N ILE A 6 10.35 -14.26 -34.96
CA ILE A 6 9.33 -13.24 -34.67
C ILE A 6 8.49 -13.68 -33.46
N LEU A 7 8.07 -14.95 -33.42
CA LEU A 7 7.26 -15.50 -32.33
C LEU A 7 8.00 -15.47 -30.98
N TYR A 8 9.25 -15.92 -30.93
CA TYR A 8 10.06 -15.88 -29.70
C TYR A 8 10.34 -14.45 -29.24
N GLY A 9 10.57 -13.51 -30.17
CA GLY A 9 10.70 -12.09 -29.85
C GLY A 9 9.45 -11.51 -29.19
N LEU A 10 8.27 -11.84 -29.71
CA LEU A 10 6.98 -11.42 -29.16
C LEU A 10 6.74 -11.98 -27.75
N ILE A 11 7.02 -13.26 -27.54
CA ILE A 11 6.92 -13.92 -26.23
C ILE A 11 7.87 -13.26 -25.22
N GLY A 12 9.11 -12.99 -25.62
CA GLY A 12 10.10 -12.29 -24.80
C GLY A 12 9.64 -10.89 -24.38
N LEU A 13 9.05 -10.13 -25.32
CA LEU A 13 8.51 -8.79 -25.03
C LEU A 13 7.34 -8.84 -24.04
N VAL A 14 6.42 -9.81 -24.18
CA VAL A 14 5.30 -9.98 -23.25
C VAL A 14 5.79 -10.36 -21.85
N LEU A 15 6.73 -11.30 -21.76
CA LEU A 15 7.36 -11.69 -20.48
C LEU A 15 8.06 -10.51 -19.82
N LEU A 16 8.83 -9.73 -20.59
CA LEU A 16 9.51 -8.54 -20.08
C LEU A 16 8.51 -7.50 -19.56
N TYR A 17 7.42 -7.24 -20.30
CA TYR A 17 6.37 -6.32 -19.89
C TYR A 17 5.71 -6.75 -18.57
N LEU A 18 5.39 -8.04 -18.43
CA LEU A 18 4.80 -8.59 -17.20
C LEU A 18 5.76 -8.47 -16.01
N LEU A 19 7.04 -8.75 -16.21
CA LEU A 19 8.07 -8.64 -15.17
C LEU A 19 8.20 -7.20 -14.66
N ILE A 20 8.26 -6.22 -15.57
CA ILE A 20 8.33 -4.80 -15.22
C ILE A 20 7.07 -4.37 -14.46
N LYS A 21 5.89 -4.83 -14.89
CA LYS A 21 4.63 -4.49 -14.23
C LYS A 21 4.54 -5.08 -12.82
N PHE A 22 5.05 -6.28 -12.61
CA PHE A 22 5.11 -6.93 -11.30
C PHE A 22 6.04 -6.18 -10.34
N LEU A 23 7.20 -5.72 -10.83
CA LEU A 23 8.18 -5.00 -10.01
C LEU A 23 7.68 -3.63 -9.51
N LYS A 24 6.70 -3.02 -10.18
CA LYS A 24 6.08 -1.76 -9.73
C LYS A 24 5.16 -1.93 -8.52
N TRP A 25 4.67 -3.14 -8.26
CA TRP A 25 3.73 -3.41 -7.19
C TRP A 25 4.31 -3.21 -5.77
N PRO A 26 5.49 -3.76 -5.41
CA PRO A 26 6.07 -3.55 -4.07
C PRO A 26 6.41 -2.09 -3.79
N LEU A 27 6.82 -1.32 -4.80
CA LEU A 27 7.06 0.13 -4.66
C LEU A 27 5.78 0.87 -4.25
N LYS A 28 4.63 0.50 -4.85
CA LYS A 28 3.34 1.11 -4.51
C LYS A 28 2.90 0.79 -3.08
N VAL A 29 3.14 -0.44 -2.63
CA VAL A 29 2.87 -0.87 -1.24
C VAL A 29 3.72 -0.05 -0.26
N LEU A 30 5.00 0.16 -0.58
CA LEU A 30 5.91 0.91 0.27
C LEU A 30 5.49 2.39 0.40
N ILE A 31 5.16 3.04 -0.72
CA ILE A 31 4.70 4.44 -0.72
C ILE A 31 3.41 4.59 0.10
N ASN A 32 2.43 3.70 -0.12
CA ASN A 32 1.19 3.72 0.66
C ASN A 32 1.46 3.45 2.14
N GLY A 33 2.37 2.53 2.48
CA GLY A 33 2.77 2.28 3.86
C GLY A 33 3.35 3.53 4.53
N VAL A 34 4.23 4.27 3.87
CA VAL A 34 4.78 5.53 4.39
C VAL A 34 3.68 6.56 4.60
N ILE A 35 2.77 6.73 3.63
CA ILE A 35 1.62 7.64 3.75
C ILE A 35 0.75 7.24 4.95
N GLY A 36 0.50 5.95 5.12
CA GLY A 36 -0.29 5.44 6.23
C GLY A 36 0.37 5.65 7.59
N ILE A 37 1.70 5.51 7.69
CA ILE A 37 2.45 5.85 8.91
C ILE A 37 2.26 7.34 9.24
N VAL A 38 2.37 8.23 8.25
CA VAL A 38 2.18 9.67 8.44
C VAL A 38 0.75 9.97 8.91
N LEU A 39 -0.25 9.38 8.27
CA LEU A 39 -1.66 9.54 8.65
C LEU A 39 -1.93 9.06 10.08
N LEU A 40 -1.43 7.88 10.45
CA LEU A 40 -1.61 7.33 11.80
C LEU A 40 -0.87 8.16 12.84
N TYR A 41 0.31 8.66 12.52
CA TYR A 41 1.07 9.53 13.41
C TYR A 41 0.29 10.82 13.71
N LEU A 42 -0.23 11.49 12.69
CA LEU A 42 -1.09 12.67 12.84
C LEU A 42 -2.36 12.35 13.63
N THR A 43 -2.98 11.21 13.34
CA THR A 43 -4.18 10.74 14.05
C THR A 43 -3.89 10.49 15.52
N ASN A 44 -2.75 9.91 15.87
CA ASN A 44 -2.36 9.65 17.26
C ASN A 44 -2.04 10.92 18.04
N ILE A 45 -1.51 11.97 17.38
CA ILE A 45 -1.36 13.28 18.04
C ILE A 45 -2.74 13.79 18.45
N VAL A 46 -3.71 13.78 17.54
CA VAL A 46 -5.09 14.21 17.83
C VAL A 46 -5.74 13.28 18.87
N GLY A 47 -5.61 11.96 18.68
CA GLY A 47 -6.18 10.93 19.55
C GLY A 47 -5.64 10.96 20.97
N SER A 48 -4.40 11.42 21.18
CA SER A 48 -3.82 11.59 22.52
C SER A 48 -4.63 12.57 23.38
N TYR A 49 -5.23 13.60 22.78
CA TYR A 49 -6.13 14.53 23.48
C TYR A 49 -7.46 13.88 23.87
N PHE A 50 -7.86 12.82 23.16
CA PHE A 50 -9.08 12.04 23.41
C PHE A 50 -8.81 10.77 24.23
N GLY A 51 -7.56 10.51 24.63
CA GLY A 51 -7.19 9.35 25.45
C GLY A 51 -7.07 8.03 24.67
N PHE A 52 -6.96 8.05 23.34
CA PHE A 52 -6.73 6.84 22.52
C PHE A 52 -5.48 6.94 21.65
N SER A 53 -4.91 5.79 21.30
CA SER A 53 -3.82 5.69 20.32
C SER A 53 -3.97 4.42 19.49
N ILE A 54 -3.70 4.53 18.19
CA ILE A 54 -3.71 3.43 17.22
C ILE A 54 -2.27 2.95 17.06
N GLY A 55 -2.03 1.66 17.19
CA GLY A 55 -0.69 1.09 16.97
C GLY A 55 -0.19 1.36 15.56
N ILE A 56 1.04 1.89 15.43
CA ILE A 56 1.69 2.14 14.13
C ILE A 56 2.51 0.90 13.77
N ASN A 57 1.95 0.03 12.92
CA ASN A 57 2.62 -1.17 12.42
C ASN A 57 2.34 -1.35 10.92
N ALA A 58 2.95 -2.35 10.29
CA ALA A 58 2.78 -2.60 8.87
C ALA A 58 1.29 -2.80 8.48
N ILE A 59 0.50 -3.48 9.29
CA ILE A 59 -0.91 -3.76 8.98
C ILE A 59 -1.73 -2.48 9.05
N THR A 60 -1.67 -1.75 10.17
CA THR A 60 -2.44 -0.51 10.35
C THR A 60 -1.99 0.57 9.37
N ALA A 61 -0.68 0.69 9.11
CA ALA A 61 -0.14 1.62 8.12
C ALA A 61 -0.59 1.28 6.70
N LEU A 62 -0.64 0.01 6.31
CA LEU A 62 -1.16 -0.35 5.00
C LEU A 62 -2.67 -0.09 4.92
N ILE A 63 -3.45 -0.37 5.96
CA ILE A 63 -4.89 -0.05 5.99
C ILE A 63 -5.11 1.46 5.82
N ALA A 64 -4.45 2.28 6.64
CA ALA A 64 -4.54 3.73 6.56
C ALA A 64 -3.95 4.29 5.25
N GLY A 65 -2.88 3.68 4.73
CA GLY A 65 -2.19 4.10 3.53
C GLY A 65 -2.90 3.77 2.23
N PHE A 66 -3.54 2.59 2.15
CA PHE A 66 -4.30 2.17 0.98
C PHE A 66 -5.68 2.83 0.93
N LEU A 67 -6.37 2.92 2.07
CA LEU A 67 -7.71 3.47 2.13
C LEU A 67 -7.71 4.99 2.40
N GLY A 68 -6.62 5.57 2.90
CA GLY A 68 -6.53 6.98 3.25
C GLY A 68 -7.36 7.32 4.49
N VAL A 69 -8.07 8.45 4.41
CA VAL A 69 -8.95 8.95 5.49
C VAL A 69 -10.03 7.93 5.90
N PRO A 70 -10.76 7.26 4.98
CA PRO A 70 -11.66 6.17 5.34
C PRO A 70 -11.01 5.07 6.18
N GLY A 71 -9.76 4.69 5.88
CA GLY A 71 -9.02 3.68 6.64
C GLY A 71 -8.67 4.15 8.04
N VAL A 72 -8.28 5.41 8.19
CA VAL A 72 -8.04 6.02 9.51
C VAL A 72 -9.32 6.03 10.34
N ILE A 73 -10.46 6.46 9.77
CA ILE A 73 -11.75 6.47 10.46
C ILE A 73 -12.12 5.06 10.93
N PHE A 74 -11.95 4.05 10.07
CA PHE A 74 -12.19 2.66 10.44
C PHE A 74 -11.32 2.22 11.62
N LEU A 75 -10.02 2.54 11.61
CA LEU A 75 -9.10 2.18 12.68
C LEU A 75 -9.41 2.91 13.99
N VAL A 76 -9.84 4.18 13.94
CA VAL A 76 -10.30 4.92 15.12
C VAL A 76 -11.52 4.25 15.73
N ILE A 77 -12.53 3.94 14.92
CA ILE A 77 -13.74 3.24 15.39
C ILE A 77 -13.33 1.89 15.99
N PHE A 78 -12.54 1.10 15.27
CA PHE A 78 -12.07 -0.21 15.75
C PHE A 78 -11.35 -0.11 17.10
N GLN A 79 -10.49 0.89 17.29
CA GLN A 79 -9.79 1.14 18.54
C GLN A 79 -10.70 1.58 19.68
N MET A 80 -11.78 2.32 19.40
CA MET A 80 -12.73 2.79 20.41
C MET A 80 -13.70 1.70 20.88
N PHE A 81 -13.92 0.66 20.08
CA PHE A 81 -14.80 -0.46 20.41
C PHE A 81 -14.09 -1.62 21.13
N LEU A 82 -12.76 -1.65 21.11
CA LEU A 82 -11.92 -2.65 21.77
C LEU A 82 -11.50 -2.19 23.16
#